data_AF-A0A252E373-F1
#
_entry.id   AF-A0A252E373-F1
#
_cell.length_a   1.000
_cell.length_b   1.000
_cell.length_c   1.000
_cell.angle_alpha   90.00
_cell.angle_beta   90.00
_cell.angle_gamma   90.00
#
_symmetry.space_group_name_H-M   'P 1'
#
loop_
_entity.id
_entity.type
_entity.pdbx_description
1 polymer ?
#
loop_
_entity_poly.entity_id
_entity_poly.type
_entity_poly.pdbx_seq_one_letter_code
_entity_poly.pdbx_strand_id
1 'polypeptide(L)'
;MNKQRNYINEILAKKGRVPPETNRWELVSGRLNEISSIRYVVDFLEDIERWSFSGLEECEGYDEWIKQSYEKVQYSSGMRKELLRYIPIDCVACIEGYFRQVYANLIDYGSNYKKNAGKLKDIKLSIEEVINLDLKSVSIGEFIAHLLPTKNLETINENISILTNKNFLEELYLTRTKIKPTHIIKYDEVNQVGVVNIDDKLHQEMKKSVNKIFELRHKFCHEIDPIFSEDEDSIVEYSQGVIEFLWLSEKFFQELLSL
;
A
#
# COMPACT_ATOMS: atom_id res chain seq x y z
N MET A 1 31.24 -15.38 -2.19
CA MET A 1 30.31 -16.15 -1.33
C MET A 1 28.98 -15.42 -1.31
N ASN A 2 27.93 -15.99 -1.93
CA ASN A 2 26.57 -15.46 -1.80
C ASN A 2 26.10 -15.75 -0.36
N LYS A 3 25.90 -14.72 0.47
CA LYS A 3 25.32 -14.88 1.80
C LYS A 3 23.89 -15.39 1.62
N GLN A 4 23.64 -16.65 1.94
CA GLN A 4 22.29 -17.19 1.98
C GLN A 4 21.47 -16.39 3.00
N ARG A 5 20.28 -15.96 2.60
CA ARG A 5 19.44 -15.05 3.37
C ARG A 5 18.90 -15.78 4.61
N ASN A 6 19.20 -15.29 5.81
CA ASN A 6 18.73 -15.91 7.06
C ASN A 6 17.39 -15.29 7.48
N TYR A 7 16.29 -15.89 7.03
CA TYR A 7 14.94 -15.35 7.25
C TYR A 7 14.54 -15.29 8.71
N ILE A 8 15.00 -16.23 9.53
CA ILE A 8 14.63 -16.29 10.94
C ILE A 8 15.22 -15.12 11.74
N ASN A 9 16.48 -14.76 11.47
CA ASN A 9 17.06 -13.57 12.08
C ASN A 9 16.39 -12.29 11.58
N GLU A 10 15.94 -12.25 10.32
CA GLU A 10 15.18 -11.11 9.78
C GLU A 10 13.83 -10.94 10.50
N ILE A 11 13.10 -12.04 10.72
CA ILE A 11 11.82 -12.05 11.45
C ILE A 11 12.03 -11.57 12.90
N LEU A 12 13.00 -12.15 13.61
CA LEU A 12 13.29 -11.78 15.00
C LEU A 12 13.70 -10.31 15.13
N ALA A 13 14.52 -9.80 14.19
CA ALA A 13 14.92 -8.40 14.19
C ALA A 13 13.73 -7.44 13.96
N LYS A 14 12.75 -7.83 13.13
CA LYS A 14 11.52 -7.04 12.93
C LYS A 14 10.61 -7.10 14.14
N LYS A 15 10.44 -8.28 14.75
CA LYS A 15 9.63 -8.48 15.95
C LYS A 15 10.12 -7.65 17.13
N GLY A 16 11.44 -7.52 17.29
CA GLY A 16 12.04 -6.66 18.34
C GLY A 16 11.85 -5.16 18.15
N ARG A 17 11.44 -4.69 16.95
CA ARG A 17 11.20 -3.25 16.68
C ARG A 17 9.75 -2.83 16.87
N VAL A 18 8.84 -3.79 16.95
CA VAL A 18 7.41 -3.55 17.05
C VAL A 18 6.97 -3.75 18.50
N PRO A 19 6.28 -2.77 19.13
CA PRO A 19 5.73 -2.97 20.45
C PRO A 19 4.76 -4.16 20.47
N PRO A 20 4.75 -5.00 21.52
CA PRO A 20 3.95 -6.23 21.55
C PRO A 20 2.43 -6.02 21.39
N GLU A 21 1.94 -4.84 21.76
CA GLU A 21 0.51 -4.52 21.75
C GLU A 21 0.04 -3.86 20.44
N THR A 22 0.95 -3.55 19.52
CA THR A 22 0.58 -2.88 18.28
C THR A 22 -0.15 -3.84 17.35
N ASN A 23 -1.39 -3.49 16.98
CA ASN A 23 -2.14 -4.30 16.05
C ASN A 23 -1.67 -4.07 14.59
N ARG A 24 -2.02 -5.01 13.70
CA ARG A 24 -1.60 -4.96 12.29
C ARG A 24 -2.03 -3.67 11.57
N TRP A 25 -3.18 -3.11 11.93
CA TRP A 25 -3.70 -1.88 11.33
C TRP A 25 -2.89 -0.67 11.79
N GLU A 26 -2.62 -0.55 13.09
CA GLU A 26 -1.81 0.53 13.67
C GLU A 26 -0.41 0.61 13.06
N LEU A 27 0.20 -0.53 12.75
CA LEU A 27 1.51 -0.59 12.09
C LEU A 27 1.54 0.05 10.70
N VAL A 28 0.39 0.10 10.03
CA VAL A 28 0.29 0.52 8.64
C VAL A 28 -0.44 1.86 8.53
N SER A 29 -1.45 2.11 9.36
CA SER A 29 -2.26 3.33 9.33
C SER A 29 -1.45 4.59 9.61
N GLY A 30 -0.44 4.52 10.49
CA GLY A 30 0.47 5.65 10.73
C GLY A 30 1.20 6.09 9.46
N ARG A 31 1.79 5.12 8.74
CA ARG A 31 2.47 5.37 7.46
C ARG A 31 1.52 5.80 6.36
N LEU A 32 0.34 5.19 6.28
CA LEU A 32 -0.68 5.61 5.30
C LEU A 32 -1.15 7.06 5.53
N ASN A 33 -1.26 7.49 6.79
CA ASN A 33 -1.59 8.87 7.12
C ASN A 33 -0.46 9.83 6.69
N GLU A 34 0.79 9.45 6.88
CA GLU A 34 1.94 10.20 6.38
C GLU A 34 1.91 10.31 4.85
N ILE A 35 1.66 9.20 4.14
CA ILE A 35 1.50 9.19 2.67
C ILE A 35 0.35 10.11 2.23
N SER A 36 -0.80 10.05 2.89
CA SER A 36 -1.93 10.92 2.57
C SER A 36 -1.61 12.40 2.79
N SER A 37 -0.66 12.69 3.69
CA SER A 37 -0.20 14.05 3.98
C SER A 37 0.77 14.58 2.92
N ILE A 38 1.43 13.70 2.15
CA ILE A 38 2.35 14.09 1.07
C ILE A 38 1.63 14.96 0.03
N ARG A 39 0.33 14.72 -0.22
CA ARG A 39 -0.47 15.58 -1.10
C ARG A 39 -0.41 17.05 -0.66
N TYR A 40 -0.71 17.33 0.61
CA TYR A 40 -0.69 18.70 1.11
C TYR A 40 0.70 19.33 1.04
N VAL A 41 1.76 18.54 1.21
CA VAL A 41 3.14 19.01 1.05
C VAL A 41 3.45 19.32 -0.41
N VAL A 42 3.03 18.47 -1.35
CA VAL A 42 3.21 18.70 -2.79
C VAL A 42 2.45 19.94 -3.25
N ASP A 43 1.17 20.05 -2.88
CA ASP A 43 0.31 21.21 -3.17
C ASP A 43 0.92 22.49 -2.58
N PHE A 44 1.42 22.44 -1.35
CA PHE A 44 2.10 23.57 -0.71
C PHE A 44 3.41 23.98 -1.40
N LEU A 45 4.21 23.01 -1.86
CA LEU A 45 5.43 23.30 -2.61
C LEU A 45 5.12 23.95 -3.96
N GLU A 46 4.05 23.51 -4.63
CA GLU A 46 3.55 24.12 -5.87
C GLU A 46 3.04 25.55 -5.64
N ASP A 47 2.31 25.77 -4.54
CA ASP A 47 1.86 27.10 -4.15
C ASP A 47 3.03 28.02 -3.78
N ILE A 48 4.06 27.53 -3.09
CA ILE A 48 5.29 28.30 -2.83
C ILE A 48 5.96 28.69 -4.14
N GLU A 49 6.13 27.75 -5.08
CA GLU A 49 6.70 28.06 -6.39
C GLU A 49 5.88 29.16 -7.06
N ARG A 50 4.55 29.02 -7.11
CA ARG A 50 3.65 30.00 -7.75
C ARG A 50 3.68 31.38 -7.08
N TRP A 51 3.62 31.44 -5.74
CA TRP A 51 3.65 32.68 -4.97
C TRP A 51 5.00 33.40 -5.04
N SER A 52 6.09 32.64 -5.19
CA SER A 52 7.43 33.23 -5.37
C SER A 52 7.57 34.03 -6.67
N PHE A 53 6.67 33.85 -7.64
CA PHE A 53 6.70 34.58 -8.93
C PHE A 53 5.66 35.70 -9.04
N SER A 54 4.50 35.65 -8.39
CA SER A 54 3.39 36.57 -8.69
C SER A 54 3.24 37.79 -7.76
N GLY A 55 3.90 37.82 -6.59
CA GLY A 55 3.69 38.87 -5.57
C GLY A 55 4.82 39.88 -5.41
N LEU A 56 5.92 39.71 -6.13
CA LEU A 56 7.19 40.38 -5.87
C LEU A 56 7.59 41.37 -6.98
N GLU A 57 6.92 41.34 -8.14
CA GLU A 57 7.16 42.28 -9.25
C GLU A 57 6.56 43.69 -9.00
N GLU A 58 5.67 43.84 -8.02
CA GLU A 58 4.92 45.10 -7.78
C GLU A 58 5.44 45.95 -6.61
N CYS A 59 6.48 45.52 -5.90
CA CYS A 59 7.01 46.26 -4.75
C CYS A 59 8.21 47.15 -5.13
N GLU A 60 8.03 48.48 -5.09
CA GLU A 60 9.15 49.45 -5.20
C GLU A 60 10.14 49.25 -4.04
N GLY A 61 11.43 49.10 -4.37
CA GLY A 61 12.50 48.80 -3.39
C GLY A 61 12.96 47.34 -3.36
N TYR A 62 12.75 46.60 -4.45
CA TYR A 62 13.14 45.21 -4.60
C TYR A 62 14.68 45.04 -4.64
N ASP A 63 15.31 44.97 -3.47
CA ASP A 63 16.75 44.84 -3.33
C ASP A 63 17.29 43.55 -3.97
N GLU A 64 18.35 43.72 -4.76
CA GLU A 64 19.04 42.68 -5.54
C GLU A 64 19.54 41.50 -4.69
N TRP A 65 19.73 41.73 -3.38
CA TRP A 65 20.05 40.70 -2.38
C TRP A 65 18.90 39.71 -2.11
N ILE A 66 17.64 40.17 -2.10
CA ILE A 66 16.47 39.28 -1.95
C ILE A 66 16.34 38.44 -3.20
N LYS A 67 16.52 39.02 -4.39
CA LYS A 67 16.53 38.30 -5.68
C LYS A 67 17.59 37.19 -5.71
N GLN A 68 18.82 37.48 -5.27
CA GLN A 68 19.90 36.47 -5.13
C GLN A 68 19.65 35.43 -4.02
N SER A 69 18.93 35.81 -2.96
CA SER A 69 18.59 34.88 -1.87
C SER A 69 17.43 33.96 -2.27
N TYR A 70 16.47 34.43 -3.06
CA TYR A 70 15.36 33.65 -3.60
C TYR A 70 15.78 32.76 -4.77
N GLU A 71 16.71 33.20 -5.64
CA GLU A 71 17.38 32.32 -6.61
C GLU A 71 18.07 31.13 -5.94
N LYS A 72 18.47 31.26 -4.66
CA LYS A 72 19.06 30.16 -3.87
C LYS A 72 18.02 29.23 -3.22
N VAL A 73 16.76 29.64 -3.08
CA VAL A 73 15.66 28.79 -2.59
C VAL A 73 14.74 28.41 -3.75
N GLN A 74 15.32 28.12 -4.92
CA GLN A 74 14.64 27.26 -5.87
C GLN A 74 14.64 25.85 -5.29
N TYR A 75 13.49 25.37 -4.84
CA TYR A 75 13.30 23.93 -4.76
C TYR A 75 13.52 23.40 -6.17
N SER A 76 14.51 22.53 -6.35
CA SER A 76 14.71 21.92 -7.66
C SER A 76 13.44 21.14 -7.99
N SER A 77 12.94 21.23 -9.22
CA SER A 77 11.85 20.37 -9.72
C SER A 77 12.11 18.87 -9.51
N GLY A 78 13.36 18.48 -9.21
CA GLY A 78 13.74 17.16 -8.74
C GLY A 78 13.16 16.77 -7.38
N MET A 79 12.96 17.70 -6.43
CA MET A 79 12.47 17.37 -5.09
C MET A 79 11.00 16.90 -5.11
N ARG A 80 10.13 17.60 -5.85
CA ARG A 80 8.73 17.18 -6.06
C ARG A 80 8.67 15.78 -6.65
N LYS A 81 9.46 15.53 -7.69
CA LYS A 81 9.59 14.23 -8.34
C LYS A 81 10.05 13.14 -7.38
N GLU A 82 11.06 13.39 -6.56
CA GLU A 82 11.51 12.41 -5.56
C GLU A 82 10.46 12.13 -4.48
N LEU A 83 9.72 13.14 -4.03
CA LEU A 83 8.59 12.96 -3.09
C LEU A 83 7.48 12.09 -3.70
N LEU A 84 7.12 12.32 -4.96
CA LEU A 84 6.11 11.53 -5.66
C LEU A 84 6.60 10.10 -5.94
N ARG A 85 7.90 9.88 -6.19
CA ARG A 85 8.49 8.53 -6.31
C ARG A 85 8.35 7.73 -5.02
N TYR A 86 8.38 8.40 -3.88
CA TYR A 86 8.28 7.75 -2.59
C TYR A 86 6.88 7.14 -2.35
N ILE A 87 5.81 7.76 -2.86
CA ILE A 87 4.42 7.32 -2.63
C ILE A 87 4.22 5.85 -3.03
N PRO A 88 4.48 5.40 -4.28
CA PRO A 88 4.26 4.00 -4.64
C PRO A 88 5.17 3.03 -3.88
N ILE A 89 6.40 3.44 -3.57
CA ILE A 89 7.36 2.62 -2.84
C ILE A 89 6.82 2.32 -1.43
N ASP A 90 6.37 3.35 -0.72
CA ASP A 90 5.88 3.20 0.65
C ASP A 90 4.49 2.58 0.70
N CYS A 91 3.62 2.83 -0.29
CA CYS A 91 2.36 2.09 -0.44
C CYS A 91 2.59 0.58 -0.60
N VAL A 92 3.53 0.16 -1.47
CA VAL A 92 3.87 -1.26 -1.61
C VAL A 92 4.45 -1.81 -0.32
N ALA A 93 5.32 -1.07 0.38
CA ALA A 93 5.85 -1.49 1.67
C ALA A 93 4.74 -1.71 2.72
N CYS A 94 3.74 -0.83 2.75
CA CYS A 94 2.55 -0.97 3.58
C CYS A 94 1.74 -2.22 3.23
N ILE A 95 1.48 -2.48 1.95
CA ILE A 95 0.77 -3.68 1.49
C ILE A 95 1.54 -4.94 1.89
N GLU A 96 2.85 -5.01 1.60
CA GLU A 96 3.67 -6.16 1.96
C GLU A 96 3.71 -6.41 3.47
N GLY A 97 3.90 -5.35 4.26
CA GLY A 97 3.94 -5.44 5.73
C GLY A 97 2.61 -5.88 6.31
N TYR A 98 1.51 -5.35 5.79
CA TYR A 98 0.15 -5.73 6.19
C TYR A 98 -0.14 -7.20 5.89
N PHE A 99 0.02 -7.62 4.63
CA PHE A 99 -0.36 -8.97 4.22
C PHE A 99 0.55 -10.06 4.82
N ARG A 100 1.83 -9.77 5.10
CA ARG A 100 2.67 -10.70 5.88
C ARG A 100 2.07 -10.99 7.26
N GLN A 101 1.56 -9.98 7.95
CA GLN A 101 0.91 -10.19 9.25
C GLN A 101 -0.41 -10.94 9.10
N VAL A 102 -1.20 -10.62 8.07
CA VAL A 102 -2.44 -11.36 7.77
C VAL A 102 -2.16 -12.84 7.53
N TYR A 103 -1.15 -13.17 6.71
CA TYR A 103 -0.78 -14.56 6.44
C TYR A 103 -0.39 -15.29 7.72
N ALA A 104 0.46 -14.67 8.55
CA ALA A 104 0.88 -15.26 9.83
C ALA A 104 -0.32 -15.51 10.74
N ASN A 105 -1.15 -14.49 10.94
CA ASN A 105 -2.32 -14.56 11.81
C ASN A 105 -3.30 -15.64 11.35
N LEU A 106 -3.60 -15.73 10.04
CA LEU A 106 -4.50 -16.77 9.52
C LEU A 106 -3.95 -18.18 9.80
N ILE A 107 -2.67 -18.42 9.47
CA ILE A 107 -2.04 -19.74 9.61
C ILE A 107 -1.98 -20.17 11.08
N ASP A 108 -1.74 -19.23 12.00
CA ASP A 108 -1.65 -19.51 13.43
C ASP A 108 -3.01 -19.56 14.12
N TYR A 109 -4.06 -18.92 13.56
CA TYR A 109 -5.39 -18.85 14.16
C TYR A 109 -6.06 -20.22 14.29
N GLY A 110 -5.95 -21.10 13.29
CA GLY A 110 -6.69 -22.35 13.29
C GLY A 110 -6.12 -23.46 12.41
N SER A 111 -6.44 -24.70 12.79
CA SER A 111 -5.96 -25.91 12.09
C SER A 111 -6.42 -25.96 10.62
N ASN A 112 -7.59 -25.41 10.30
CA ASN A 112 -8.10 -25.33 8.93
C ASN A 112 -7.21 -24.44 8.04
N TYR A 113 -6.84 -23.25 8.51
CA TYR A 113 -5.95 -22.34 7.80
C TYR A 113 -4.54 -22.93 7.65
N LYS A 114 -4.03 -23.57 8.71
CA LYS A 114 -2.75 -24.29 8.68
C LYS A 114 -2.74 -25.43 7.66
N LYS A 115 -3.83 -26.20 7.58
CA LYS A 115 -3.99 -27.26 6.56
C LYS A 115 -4.04 -26.68 5.15
N ASN A 116 -4.74 -25.56 4.96
CA ASN A 116 -4.80 -24.86 3.68
C ASN A 116 -3.44 -24.28 3.26
N ALA A 117 -2.61 -23.83 4.21
CA ALA A 117 -1.27 -23.34 3.92
C ALA A 117 -0.38 -24.40 3.24
N GLY A 118 -0.61 -25.70 3.49
CA GLY A 118 0.06 -26.78 2.77
C GLY A 118 -0.24 -26.86 1.27
N LYS A 119 -1.25 -26.12 0.77
CA LYS A 119 -1.59 -26.02 -0.66
C LYS A 119 -0.88 -24.85 -1.35
N LEU A 120 -0.20 -23.98 -0.59
CA LEU A 120 0.54 -22.85 -1.14
C LEU A 120 1.72 -23.38 -1.97
N LYS A 121 1.87 -22.82 -3.17
CA LYS A 121 2.91 -23.24 -4.13
C LYS A 121 4.22 -22.50 -3.87
N ASP A 122 5.31 -23.03 -4.41
CA ASP A 122 6.62 -22.38 -4.51
C ASP A 122 7.34 -22.03 -3.19
N ILE A 123 6.94 -22.65 -2.08
CA ILE A 123 7.65 -22.52 -0.80
C ILE A 123 8.89 -23.44 -0.82
N LYS A 124 10.08 -22.86 -0.97
CA LYS A 124 11.36 -23.57 -0.86
C LYS A 124 11.88 -23.47 0.57
N LEU A 125 12.11 -24.61 1.20
CA LEU A 125 12.64 -24.71 2.57
C LEU A 125 14.00 -25.39 2.57
N SER A 126 14.95 -24.81 3.28
CA SER A 126 16.21 -25.46 3.64
C SER A 126 16.06 -26.18 5.00
N ILE A 127 16.84 -27.25 5.18
CA ILE A 127 16.86 -28.01 6.45
C ILE A 127 17.29 -27.10 7.62
N GLU A 128 18.19 -26.16 7.38
CA GLU A 128 18.64 -25.20 8.40
C GLU A 128 17.51 -24.29 8.90
N GLU A 129 16.58 -23.88 8.03
CA GLU A 129 15.41 -23.09 8.42
C GLU A 129 14.43 -23.90 9.27
N VAL A 130 14.25 -25.18 8.94
CA VAL A 130 13.40 -26.11 9.71
C VAL A 130 13.98 -26.37 11.10
N ILE A 131 15.31 -26.54 11.22
CA ILE A 131 15.97 -26.72 12.52
C ILE A 131 15.87 -25.45 13.38
N ASN A 132 16.05 -24.28 12.77
CA ASN A 132 16.01 -23.01 13.50
C ASN A 132 14.59 -22.58 13.92
N LEU A 133 13.54 -23.08 13.25
CA LEU A 133 12.14 -22.91 13.66
C LEU A 133 11.87 -23.52 15.05
N ASP A 134 12.46 -24.66 15.35
CA ASP A 134 12.28 -25.37 16.63
C ASP A 134 13.01 -24.66 17.80
N LEU A 135 14.04 -23.88 17.48
CA LEU A 135 14.93 -23.24 18.47
C LEU A 135 14.58 -21.79 18.79
N LYS A 136 13.70 -21.14 18.03
CA LYS A 136 13.41 -19.70 18.13
C LYS A 136 11.90 -19.46 18.23
N SER A 137 11.50 -18.42 18.96
CA SER A 137 10.10 -18.00 19.22
C SER A 137 9.37 -17.44 17.99
N VAL A 138 9.66 -17.99 16.81
CA VAL A 138 9.02 -17.69 15.53
C VAL A 138 7.92 -18.72 15.29
N SER A 139 6.70 -18.25 15.07
CA SER A 139 5.60 -19.16 14.76
C SER A 139 5.71 -19.73 13.35
N ILE A 140 5.01 -20.84 13.10
CA ILE A 140 4.92 -21.42 11.75
C ILE A 140 4.28 -20.42 10.79
N GLY A 141 3.25 -19.68 11.23
CA GLY A 141 2.63 -18.62 10.46
C GLY A 141 3.62 -17.51 10.10
N GLU A 142 4.39 -16.99 11.05
CA GLU A 142 5.40 -15.93 10.83
C GLU A 142 6.44 -16.37 9.80
N PHE A 143 6.89 -17.62 9.88
CA PHE A 143 7.87 -18.14 8.96
C PHE A 143 7.31 -18.34 7.54
N ILE A 144 6.14 -18.99 7.40
CA ILE A 144 5.51 -19.19 6.08
C ILE A 144 5.16 -17.85 5.45
N ALA A 145 4.62 -16.90 6.22
CA ALA A 145 4.28 -15.57 5.75
C ALA A 145 5.47 -14.83 5.12
N HIS A 146 6.68 -15.06 5.62
CA HIS A 146 7.90 -14.44 5.10
C HIS A 146 8.36 -15.04 3.77
N LEU A 147 7.92 -16.26 3.45
CA LEU A 147 8.22 -16.95 2.20
C LEU A 147 7.19 -16.63 1.11
N LEU A 148 6.00 -16.17 1.49
CA LEU A 148 4.95 -15.87 0.52
C LEU A 148 5.24 -14.59 -0.27
N PRO A 149 5.16 -14.64 -1.60
CA PRO A 149 5.33 -13.46 -2.42
C PRO A 149 4.13 -12.52 -2.25
N THR A 150 4.41 -11.22 -2.14
CA THR A 150 3.42 -10.13 -2.14
C THR A 150 3.76 -9.15 -3.26
N LYS A 151 3.92 -9.66 -4.48
CA LYS A 151 4.47 -8.92 -5.62
C LYS A 151 3.44 -8.12 -6.42
N ASN A 152 2.17 -8.51 -6.36
CA ASN A 152 1.06 -7.88 -7.06
C ASN A 152 -0.27 -8.30 -6.41
N LEU A 153 -1.37 -7.66 -6.81
CA LEU A 153 -2.71 -7.93 -6.29
C LEU A 153 -3.18 -9.37 -6.54
N GLU A 154 -2.85 -9.93 -7.72
CA GLU A 154 -3.22 -11.29 -8.10
C GLU A 154 -2.61 -12.32 -7.14
N THR A 155 -1.32 -12.18 -6.83
CA THR A 155 -0.61 -13.08 -5.91
C THR A 155 -1.19 -12.96 -4.49
N ILE A 156 -1.55 -11.74 -4.05
CA ILE A 156 -2.22 -11.54 -2.76
C ILE A 156 -3.56 -12.28 -2.76
N ASN A 157 -4.36 -12.09 -3.82
CA ASN A 157 -5.65 -12.74 -3.97
C ASN A 157 -5.50 -14.26 -3.94
N GLU A 158 -4.56 -14.84 -4.69
CA GLU A 158 -4.29 -16.28 -4.71
C GLU A 158 -3.93 -16.81 -3.31
N ASN A 159 -2.98 -16.17 -2.64
CA ASN A 159 -2.51 -16.60 -1.32
C ASN A 159 -3.65 -16.57 -0.28
N ILE A 160 -4.40 -15.46 -0.20
CA ILE A 160 -5.55 -15.37 0.72
C ILE A 160 -6.65 -16.34 0.31
N SER A 161 -6.91 -16.50 -0.98
CA SER A 161 -7.97 -17.40 -1.45
C SER A 161 -7.66 -18.86 -1.11
N ILE A 162 -6.40 -19.27 -1.21
CA ILE A 162 -5.95 -20.59 -0.76
C ILE A 162 -6.14 -20.74 0.75
N LEU A 163 -5.66 -19.77 1.53
CA LEU A 163 -5.73 -19.81 2.99
C LEU A 163 -7.18 -19.87 3.49
N THR A 164 -8.09 -19.10 2.87
CA THR A 164 -9.48 -18.95 3.31
C THR A 164 -10.48 -19.87 2.60
N ASN A 165 -10.07 -20.53 1.50
CA ASN A 165 -10.96 -21.23 0.56
C ASN A 165 -12.10 -20.33 0.00
N LYS A 166 -11.86 -19.02 -0.15
CA LYS A 166 -12.82 -18.05 -0.71
C LYS A 166 -12.11 -17.13 -1.69
N ASN A 167 -12.76 -16.66 -2.74
CA ASN A 167 -12.14 -15.66 -3.61
C ASN A 167 -12.01 -14.33 -2.85
N PHE A 168 -10.78 -13.92 -2.52
CA PHE A 168 -10.54 -12.77 -1.67
C PHE A 168 -11.07 -11.46 -2.27
N LEU A 169 -10.87 -11.22 -3.57
CA LEU A 169 -11.36 -9.99 -4.21
C LEU A 169 -12.89 -9.93 -4.26
N GLU A 170 -13.55 -11.07 -4.45
CA GLU A 170 -15.02 -11.15 -4.36
C GLU A 170 -15.50 -10.88 -2.94
N GLU A 171 -14.85 -11.45 -1.93
CA GLU A 171 -15.19 -11.18 -0.52
C GLU A 171 -14.96 -9.71 -0.15
N LEU A 172 -13.91 -9.05 -0.66
CA LEU A 172 -13.72 -7.61 -0.46
C LEU A 172 -14.85 -6.77 -1.06
N TYR A 173 -15.34 -7.15 -2.24
CA TYR A 173 -16.51 -6.51 -2.85
C TYR A 173 -17.76 -6.68 -1.97
N LEU A 174 -18.00 -7.90 -1.46
CA LEU A 174 -19.09 -8.16 -0.53
C LEU A 174 -18.94 -7.37 0.78
N THR A 175 -17.74 -7.27 1.32
CA THR A 175 -17.47 -6.45 2.53
C THR A 175 -17.77 -4.98 2.26
N ARG A 176 -17.39 -4.42 1.10
CA ARG A 176 -17.73 -3.03 0.74
C ARG A 176 -19.24 -2.79 0.73
N THR A 177 -19.98 -3.65 0.01
CA THR A 177 -21.45 -3.49 -0.15
C THR A 177 -22.20 -3.58 1.18
N LYS A 178 -21.69 -4.34 2.16
CA LYS A 178 -22.24 -4.38 3.53
C LYS A 178 -22.03 -3.06 4.29
N ILE A 179 -20.88 -2.41 4.13
CA ILE A 179 -20.49 -1.26 4.97
C ILE A 179 -21.08 0.06 4.44
N LYS A 180 -21.20 0.24 3.11
CA LYS A 180 -21.72 1.48 2.51
C LYS A 180 -22.55 1.21 1.25
N PRO A 181 -23.88 0.98 1.36
CA PRO A 181 -24.73 0.97 0.17
C PRO A 181 -24.88 2.39 -0.38
N THR A 182 -24.24 2.70 -1.51
CA THR A 182 -24.48 3.96 -2.23
C THR A 182 -24.98 3.69 -3.64
N HIS A 183 -26.31 3.66 -3.77
CA HIS A 183 -26.97 3.63 -5.07
C HIS A 183 -27.33 5.06 -5.45
N ILE A 184 -26.84 5.55 -6.59
CA ILE A 184 -27.32 6.80 -7.17
C ILE A 184 -28.35 6.45 -8.24
N ILE A 185 -29.51 7.09 -8.13
CA ILE A 185 -30.51 7.16 -9.19
C ILE A 185 -29.98 8.13 -10.24
N LYS A 186 -29.63 7.64 -11.43
CA LYS A 186 -29.37 8.50 -12.58
C LYS A 186 -30.60 8.53 -13.48
N TYR A 187 -30.88 9.71 -14.03
CA TYR A 187 -31.82 9.88 -15.12
C TYR A 187 -31.02 9.98 -16.41
N ASP A 188 -31.34 9.17 -17.41
CA ASP A 188 -30.79 9.34 -18.75
C ASP A 188 -31.44 10.52 -19.48
N GLU A 189 -30.99 10.83 -20.70
CA GLU A 189 -31.54 11.90 -21.55
C GLU A 189 -33.03 11.71 -21.88
N VAL A 190 -33.60 10.54 -21.57
CA VAL A 190 -34.99 10.14 -21.81
C VAL A 190 -35.79 10.01 -20.50
N ASN A 191 -35.24 10.47 -19.37
CA ASN A 191 -35.80 10.35 -18.01
C ASN A 191 -36.04 8.91 -17.52
N GLN A 192 -35.34 7.91 -18.06
CA GLN A 192 -35.35 6.57 -17.50
C GLN A 192 -34.50 6.50 -16.24
N VAL A 193 -35.02 5.81 -15.22
CA VAL A 193 -34.30 5.56 -13.98
C VAL A 193 -33.28 4.45 -14.21
N GLY A 194 -32.00 4.81 -14.23
CA GLY A 194 -30.88 3.89 -14.14
C GLY A 194 -30.37 3.79 -12.70
N VAL A 195 -30.19 2.57 -12.19
CA VAL A 195 -29.47 2.34 -10.94
C VAL A 195 -28.00 2.20 -11.28
N VAL A 196 -27.17 3.16 -10.85
CA VAL A 196 -25.71 3.02 -10.95
C VAL A 196 -25.21 2.40 -9.65
N ASN A 197 -24.59 1.23 -9.77
CA ASN A 197 -23.86 0.62 -8.66
C ASN A 197 -22.50 1.32 -8.51
N ILE A 198 -22.40 2.24 -7.55
CA ILE A 198 -21.17 2.97 -7.28
C ILE A 198 -20.11 2.05 -6.70
N ASP A 199 -20.51 0.99 -6.00
CA ASP A 199 -19.58 0.04 -5.39
C ASP A 199 -18.80 -0.73 -6.46
N ASP A 200 -19.43 -1.07 -7.59
CA ASP A 200 -18.72 -1.68 -8.72
C ASP A 200 -17.62 -0.75 -9.23
N LYS A 201 -17.97 0.52 -9.48
CA LYS A 201 -17.01 1.51 -9.99
C LYS A 201 -15.86 1.71 -9.00
N LEU A 202 -16.16 1.99 -7.73
CA LEU A 202 -15.15 2.22 -6.70
C LEU A 202 -14.29 0.98 -6.46
N HIS A 203 -14.87 -0.23 -6.50
CA HIS A 203 -14.12 -1.46 -6.35
C HIS A 203 -13.16 -1.67 -7.54
N GLN A 204 -13.57 -1.37 -8.78
CA GLN A 204 -12.67 -1.43 -9.92
C GLN A 204 -11.57 -0.35 -9.86
N GLU A 205 -11.91 0.87 -9.44
CA GLU A 205 -10.94 1.96 -9.24
C GLU A 205 -9.91 1.59 -8.18
N MET A 206 -10.33 1.07 -7.03
CA MET A 206 -9.46 0.55 -5.98
C MET A 206 -8.49 -0.51 -6.52
N LYS A 207 -9.00 -1.52 -7.27
CA LYS A 207 -8.15 -2.56 -7.88
C LYS A 207 -7.15 -1.98 -8.87
N LYS A 208 -7.59 -1.04 -9.71
CA LYS A 208 -6.74 -0.35 -10.69
C LYS A 208 -5.62 0.40 -9.96
N SER A 209 -5.94 1.14 -8.91
CA SER A 209 -4.97 1.88 -8.09
C SER A 209 -3.92 0.98 -7.46
N VAL A 210 -4.32 -0.15 -6.86
CA VAL A 210 -3.37 -1.10 -6.25
C VAL A 210 -2.44 -1.70 -7.30
N ASN A 211 -2.97 -2.15 -8.44
CA ASN A 211 -2.14 -2.66 -9.54
C ASN A 211 -1.17 -1.60 -10.03
N LYS A 212 -1.64 -0.36 -10.17
CA LYS A 212 -0.82 0.73 -10.67
C LYS A 212 0.32 1.10 -9.73
N ILE A 213 0.08 1.06 -8.42
CA ILE A 213 1.12 1.28 -7.41
C ILE A 213 2.22 0.21 -7.48
N PHE A 214 1.87 -1.06 -7.70
CA PHE A 214 2.86 -2.11 -7.93
C PHE A 214 3.68 -1.88 -9.19
N GLU A 215 3.02 -1.48 -10.30
CA GLU A 215 3.71 -1.11 -11.54
C GLU A 215 4.69 0.06 -11.31
N LEU A 216 4.21 1.16 -10.71
CA LEU A 216 5.01 2.36 -10.46
C LEU A 216 6.20 2.06 -9.55
N ARG A 217 6.02 1.28 -8.47
CA ARG A 217 7.12 0.84 -7.62
C ARG A 217 8.12 -0.03 -8.39
N HIS A 218 7.67 -0.88 -9.31
CA HIS A 218 8.57 -1.65 -10.14
C HIS A 218 9.42 -0.72 -11.01
N LYS A 219 8.79 0.23 -11.71
CA LYS A 219 9.49 1.22 -12.54
C LYS A 219 10.48 2.05 -11.72
N PHE A 220 10.02 2.69 -10.64
CA PHE A 220 10.87 3.58 -9.84
C PHE A 220 12.04 2.90 -9.15
N CYS A 221 11.93 1.61 -8.80
CA CYS A 221 13.02 0.88 -8.15
C CYS A 221 13.95 0.15 -9.13
N HIS A 222 13.50 -0.17 -10.34
CA HIS A 222 14.20 -1.11 -11.22
C HIS A 222 14.43 -0.60 -12.66
N GLU A 223 13.66 0.38 -13.12
CA GLU A 223 13.87 1.02 -14.41
C GLU A 223 14.70 2.29 -14.22
N ILE A 224 15.76 2.45 -15.02
CA ILE A 224 16.56 3.68 -15.08
C ILE A 224 15.79 4.69 -15.95
N ASP A 225 14.56 5.03 -15.55
CA ASP A 225 13.74 5.98 -16.31
C ASP A 225 13.73 7.34 -15.58
N PRO A 226 14.42 8.35 -16.12
CA PRO A 226 14.53 9.66 -15.48
C PRO A 226 13.25 10.50 -15.62
N ILE A 227 12.25 10.06 -16.38
CA ILE A 227 11.09 10.87 -16.78
C ILE A 227 9.80 10.31 -16.16
N PHE A 228 9.14 11.14 -15.34
CA PHE A 228 7.74 10.93 -14.98
C PHE A 228 6.91 11.04 -16.25
N SER A 229 6.51 9.91 -16.84
CA SER A 229 5.53 9.88 -17.93
C SER A 229 4.10 9.89 -17.42
N GLU A 230 3.90 9.65 -16.12
CA GLU A 230 2.61 9.64 -15.47
C GLU A 230 2.29 11.04 -14.95
N ASP A 231 1.00 11.37 -15.04
CA ASP A 231 0.43 12.55 -14.40
C ASP A 231 0.64 12.46 -12.88
N GLU A 232 1.16 13.54 -12.29
CA GLU A 232 1.59 13.58 -10.90
C GLU A 232 0.40 13.49 -9.94
N ASP A 233 -0.75 14.07 -10.31
CA ASP A 233 -2.00 13.99 -9.55
C ASP A 233 -2.52 12.55 -9.49
N SER A 234 -2.38 11.80 -10.59
CA SER A 234 -2.78 10.40 -10.66
C SER A 234 -2.07 9.52 -9.62
N ILE A 235 -0.80 9.79 -9.27
CA ILE A 235 -0.05 9.00 -8.28
C ILE A 235 -0.65 9.15 -6.89
N VAL A 236 -1.04 10.38 -6.54
CA VAL A 236 -1.72 10.68 -5.28
C VAL A 236 -3.08 9.99 -5.24
N GLU A 237 -3.85 10.02 -6.33
CA GLU A 237 -5.13 9.33 -6.43
C GLU A 237 -4.99 7.80 -6.25
N TYR A 238 -3.95 7.19 -6.84
CA TYR A 238 -3.71 5.76 -6.65
C TYR A 238 -3.43 5.39 -5.18
N SER A 239 -2.78 6.27 -4.41
CA SER A 239 -2.54 6.03 -2.98
C SER A 239 -3.85 5.92 -2.17
N GLN A 240 -4.89 6.67 -2.54
CA GLN A 240 -6.20 6.60 -1.89
C GLN A 240 -6.86 5.23 -2.09
N GLY A 241 -6.75 4.67 -3.30
CA GLY A 241 -7.21 3.31 -3.58
C GLY A 241 -6.47 2.25 -2.76
N VAL A 242 -5.19 2.46 -2.45
CA VAL A 242 -4.43 1.56 -1.56
C VAL A 242 -4.92 1.65 -0.11
N ILE A 243 -5.17 2.86 0.39
CA ILE A 243 -5.73 3.06 1.74
C ILE A 243 -7.06 2.33 1.86
N GLU A 244 -7.93 2.51 0.87
CA GLU A 244 -9.24 1.87 0.84
C GLU A 244 -9.12 0.33 0.78
N PHE A 245 -8.21 -0.19 -0.04
CA PHE A 245 -7.94 -1.62 -0.14
C PHE A 245 -7.50 -2.23 1.20
N LEU A 246 -6.56 -1.59 1.90
CA LEU A 246 -6.06 -2.07 3.19
C LEU A 246 -7.13 -1.96 4.28
N TRP A 247 -7.91 -0.89 4.28
CA TRP A 247 -9.01 -0.72 5.22
C TRP A 247 -10.13 -1.75 5.01
N LEU A 248 -10.54 -2.00 3.76
CA LEU A 248 -11.53 -3.04 3.45
C LEU A 248 -11.01 -4.44 3.79
N SER A 249 -9.72 -4.70 3.53
CA SER A 249 -9.06 -5.94 3.94
C SER A 249 -9.12 -6.11 5.45
N GLU A 250 -8.84 -5.05 6.21
CA GLU A 250 -8.94 -5.09 7.68
C GLU A 250 -10.35 -5.42 8.15
N LYS A 251 -11.36 -4.83 7.53
CA LYS A 251 -12.76 -5.14 7.85
C LYS A 251 -13.12 -6.58 7.55
N PHE A 252 -12.72 -7.09 6.39
CA PHE A 252 -12.89 -8.49 6.03
C PHE A 252 -12.24 -9.44 7.06
N PHE A 253 -10.98 -9.19 7.45
CA PHE A 253 -10.29 -10.06 8.40
C PHE A 253 -10.79 -9.92 9.84
N GLN A 254 -11.30 -8.74 10.24
CA GLN A 254 -11.99 -8.58 11.52
C GLN A 254 -13.24 -9.46 11.56
N GLU A 255 -14.08 -9.44 10.53
CA GLU A 255 -15.26 -10.31 10.44
C GLU A 255 -14.86 -11.79 10.41
N LEU A 256 -13.84 -12.15 9.63
CA LEU A 256 -13.41 -13.54 9.46
C LEU A 256 -12.84 -14.18 10.73
N LEU A 257 -12.11 -13.40 11.54
CA LEU A 257 -11.42 -13.88 12.75
C LEU A 257 -12.19 -13.60 14.04
N SER A 258 -13.35 -12.94 13.96
CA SER A 258 -14.29 -12.80 15.09
C SER A 258 -15.29 -13.96 15.18
N LEU A 259 -15.25 -14.87 14.20
CA LEU A 259 -16.02 -16.12 14.11
C LEU A 259 -15.17 -17.32 14.54
#